data_AF-A0A5C6TP09-F1
#
_entry.id   AF-A0A5C6TP09-F1
#
_cell.length_a   1.000
_cell.length_b   1.000
_cell.length_c   1.000
_cell.angle_alpha   90.00
_cell.angle_beta   90.00
_cell.angle_gamma   90.00
#
_symmetry.space_group_name_H-M   'P 1'
#
loop_
_entity.id
_entity.type
_entity.pdbx_description
1 polymer ?
#
loop_
_entity_poly.entity_id
_entity_poly.type
_entity_poly.pdbx_seq_one_letter_code
_entity_poly.pdbx_strand_id
1 'polypeptide(L)'
;MGEPLDQLPRSRVDAAGGRRLEQFKELHHQILGLPDLALSFLEPILAGMSVGLSALAEAVSRGQIEIGADKLLHLPPIRPLDEEVEPRKTREAVFKCIGSVQLPDLLLEVDAATRFSEALLARRPSSSNELLALHGALLAHGTDLDAKGVGSMIPGIDAAHISTAMRAVEFSGRLRRANERVSEYQNALPIAAL
;
A
#
# COMPACT_ATOMS: atom_id res chain seq x y z
N MET A 1 -37.20 68.12 45.72
CA MET A 1 -36.20 67.51 46.62
C MET A 1 -35.75 66.21 46.00
N GLY A 2 -34.58 66.21 45.37
CA GLY A 2 -34.01 65.04 44.70
C GLY A 2 -32.78 65.47 43.90
N GLU A 3 -31.64 65.55 44.58
CA GLU A 3 -30.33 65.74 43.95
C GLU A 3 -29.90 64.51 43.11
N PRO A 4 -29.00 64.70 42.14
CA PRO A 4 -28.76 63.76 41.05
C PRO A 4 -27.66 62.74 41.40
N LEU A 5 -27.85 61.50 40.96
CA LEU A 5 -26.77 60.52 40.85
C LEU A 5 -26.20 60.58 39.42
N ASP A 6 -25.35 61.58 39.20
CA ASP A 6 -24.36 61.54 38.13
C ASP A 6 -23.18 60.66 38.58
N GLN A 7 -22.49 60.05 37.60
CA GLN A 7 -21.16 59.43 37.68
C GLN A 7 -21.06 57.95 38.11
N LEU A 8 -21.27 57.05 37.13
CA LEU A 8 -20.38 55.89 36.97
C LEU A 8 -19.82 55.86 35.53
N PRO A 9 -18.52 55.57 35.34
CA PRO A 9 -17.79 55.90 34.11
C PRO A 9 -18.13 54.93 32.97
N ARG A 10 -18.87 55.42 31.97
CA ARG A 10 -19.09 54.71 30.68
C ARG A 10 -17.82 54.50 29.86
N SER A 11 -16.70 55.14 30.21
CA SER A 11 -15.44 55.05 29.45
C SER A 11 -14.64 53.76 29.62
N ARG A 12 -14.94 52.93 30.64
CA ARG A 12 -14.23 51.63 30.85
C ARG A 12 -14.87 50.46 30.12
N VAL A 13 -16.17 50.53 29.81
CA VAL A 13 -16.94 49.42 29.23
C VAL A 13 -16.72 49.30 27.72
N ASP A 14 -16.64 50.42 26.99
CA ASP A 14 -16.37 50.42 25.55
C ASP A 14 -14.95 49.96 25.23
N ALA A 15 -13.96 50.38 26.03
CA ALA A 15 -12.59 49.91 25.88
C ALA A 15 -12.43 48.41 26.21
N ALA A 16 -13.26 47.87 27.12
CA ALA A 16 -13.28 46.45 27.44
C ALA A 16 -14.00 45.61 26.36
N GLY A 17 -15.06 46.15 25.76
CA GLY A 17 -15.78 45.54 24.63
C GLY A 17 -14.92 45.45 23.37
N GLY A 18 -14.19 46.53 23.04
CA GLY A 18 -13.23 46.53 21.93
C GLY A 18 -12.10 45.50 22.12
N ARG A 19 -11.52 45.43 23.33
CA ARG A 19 -10.48 44.42 23.64
C ARG A 19 -10.99 42.98 23.53
N ARG A 20 -12.25 42.72 23.92
CA ARG A 20 -12.86 41.38 23.81
C ARG A 20 -13.11 40.98 22.35
N LEU A 21 -13.47 41.92 21.49
CA LEU A 21 -13.65 41.67 20.07
C LEU A 21 -12.32 41.39 19.37
N GLU A 22 -11.26 42.16 19.66
CA GLU A 22 -9.94 41.92 19.10
C GLU A 22 -9.36 40.57 19.55
N GLN A 23 -9.52 40.22 20.83
CA GLN A 23 -9.13 38.89 21.33
C GLN A 23 -9.90 37.75 20.65
N PHE A 24 -11.20 37.94 20.39
CA PHE A 24 -12.00 36.94 19.68
C PHE A 24 -11.55 36.77 18.22
N LYS A 25 -11.22 37.86 17.53
CA LYS A 25 -10.69 37.82 16.16
C LYS A 25 -9.35 37.09 16.08
N GLU A 26 -8.43 37.41 16.99
CA GLU A 26 -7.11 36.77 17.07
C GLU A 26 -7.23 35.26 17.36
N LEU A 27 -8.08 34.88 18.33
CA LEU A 27 -8.39 33.47 18.60
C LEU A 27 -9.02 32.78 17.37
N HIS A 28 -9.90 33.47 16.65
CA HIS A 28 -10.54 32.91 15.46
C HIS A 28 -9.54 32.68 14.32
N HIS A 29 -8.61 33.60 14.07
CA HIS A 29 -7.54 33.42 13.08
C HIS A 29 -6.59 32.29 13.48
N GLN A 30 -6.24 32.17 14.77
CA GLN A 30 -5.43 31.06 15.28
C GLN A 30 -6.10 29.70 15.06
N ILE A 31 -7.42 29.59 15.32
CA ILE A 31 -8.18 28.35 15.07
C ILE A 31 -8.17 27.97 13.59
N LEU A 32 -8.22 28.95 12.69
CA LEU A 32 -8.15 28.75 11.24
C LEU A 32 -6.72 28.54 10.73
N GLY A 33 -5.70 28.72 11.58
CA GLY A 33 -4.29 28.69 11.19
C GLY A 33 -3.89 29.84 10.26
N LEU A 34 -4.60 30.97 10.34
CA LEU A 34 -4.39 32.14 9.48
C LEU A 34 -3.64 33.26 10.24
N PRO A 35 -2.79 34.05 9.55
CA PRO A 35 -2.22 35.26 10.11
C PRO A 35 -3.27 36.35 10.37
N ASP A 36 -3.02 37.21 11.36
CA ASP A 36 -3.93 38.31 11.73
C ASP A 36 -3.99 39.44 10.69
N LEU A 37 -2.97 39.53 9.82
CA LEU A 37 -2.90 40.49 8.74
C LEU A 37 -3.02 39.77 7.39
N ALA A 38 -3.92 40.26 6.54
CA ALA A 38 -4.11 39.74 5.19
C ALA A 38 -2.80 39.74 4.36
N LEU A 39 -1.94 40.75 4.56
CA LEU A 39 -0.64 40.81 3.89
C LEU A 39 0.26 39.66 4.29
N SER A 40 0.31 39.30 5.58
CA SER A 40 1.12 38.18 6.07
C SER A 40 0.64 36.82 5.51
N PHE A 41 -0.64 36.70 5.16
CA PHE A 41 -1.16 35.54 4.43
C PHE A 41 -0.75 35.54 2.95
N LEU A 42 -0.80 36.71 2.31
CA LEU A 42 -0.51 36.84 0.87
C LEU A 42 0.97 36.80 0.53
N GLU A 43 1.85 37.25 1.41
CA GLU A 43 3.31 37.26 1.21
C GLU A 43 3.88 35.92 0.70
N PRO A 44 3.66 34.77 1.37
CA PRO A 44 4.18 33.49 0.87
C PRO A 44 3.55 33.06 -0.46
N ILE A 45 2.28 33.41 -0.71
CA ILE A 45 1.59 33.09 -1.97
C ILE A 45 2.20 33.90 -3.12
N LEU A 46 2.39 35.20 -2.94
CA LEU A 46 3.01 36.08 -3.93
C LEU A 46 4.47 35.71 -4.19
N ALA A 47 5.22 35.33 -3.15
CA ALA A 47 6.57 34.81 -3.30
C ALA A 47 6.57 33.52 -4.16
N GLY A 48 5.68 32.57 -3.87
CA GLY A 48 5.52 31.34 -4.66
C GLY A 48 5.12 31.62 -6.10
N MET A 49 4.21 32.57 -6.34
CA MET A 49 3.81 32.99 -7.68
C MET A 49 4.97 33.60 -8.46
N SER A 50 5.79 34.44 -7.83
CA SER A 50 6.96 35.06 -8.46
C SER A 50 8.00 34.02 -8.90
N VAL A 51 8.29 33.06 -8.02
CA VAL A 51 9.19 31.93 -8.31
C VAL A 51 8.61 31.06 -9.44
N GLY A 52 7.33 30.71 -9.35
CA GLY A 52 6.65 29.91 -10.37
C GLY A 52 6.62 30.59 -11.74
N LEU A 53 6.37 31.90 -11.79
CA LEU A 53 6.36 32.66 -13.04
C LEU A 53 7.77 32.75 -13.66
N SER A 54 8.80 32.89 -12.83
CA SER A 54 10.20 32.89 -13.28
C SER A 54 10.59 31.53 -13.85
N ALA A 55 10.23 30.43 -13.16
CA ALA A 55 10.47 29.06 -13.64
C ALA A 55 9.69 28.76 -14.93
N LEU A 56 8.45 29.26 -15.05
CA LEU A 56 7.66 29.12 -16.26
C LEU A 56 8.29 29.88 -17.43
N ALA A 57 8.74 31.11 -17.23
CA ALA A 57 9.44 31.88 -18.25
C ALA A 57 10.71 31.18 -18.73
N GLU A 58 11.48 30.60 -17.80
CA GLU A 58 12.65 29.79 -18.13
C GLU A 58 12.28 28.55 -18.95
N ALA A 59 11.28 27.78 -18.53
CA ALA A 59 10.82 26.60 -19.24
C ALA A 59 10.31 26.91 -20.66
N VAL A 60 9.62 28.04 -20.84
CA VAL A 60 9.19 28.53 -22.16
C VAL A 60 10.40 28.91 -23.02
N SER A 61 11.37 29.64 -22.48
CA SER A 61 12.59 30.00 -23.23
C SER A 61 13.43 28.79 -23.66
N ARG A 62 13.35 27.69 -22.90
CA ARG A 62 13.99 26.41 -23.21
C ARG A 62 13.16 25.51 -24.14
N GLY A 63 11.96 25.95 -24.55
CA GLY A 63 11.04 25.17 -25.38
C GLY A 63 10.48 23.92 -24.68
N GLN A 64 10.54 23.86 -23.35
CA GLN A 64 10.00 22.74 -22.56
C GLN A 64 8.49 22.87 -22.32
N ILE A 65 7.96 24.08 -22.43
CA ILE A 65 6.54 24.41 -22.30
C ILE A 65 6.19 25.39 -23.41
N GLU A 66 5.05 25.21 -24.07
CA GLU A 66 4.51 26.16 -25.04
C GLU A 66 3.25 26.84 -24.47
N ILE A 67 3.13 28.16 -24.68
CA ILE A 67 1.90 28.90 -24.36
C ILE A 67 1.12 29.04 -25.66
N GLY A 68 0.02 28.30 -25.78
CA GLY A 68 -0.79 28.27 -27.00
C GLY A 68 -1.58 29.56 -27.20
N ALA A 69 -2.07 29.77 -28.43
CA ALA A 69 -2.98 30.88 -28.76
C ALA A 69 -4.33 30.79 -28.01
N ASP A 70 -4.66 29.60 -27.50
CA ASP A 70 -5.79 29.31 -26.60
C ASP A 70 -5.56 29.76 -25.15
N LYS A 71 -4.39 30.32 -24.85
CA LYS A 71 -3.94 30.75 -23.51
C LYS A 71 -3.78 29.57 -22.53
N LEU A 72 -3.60 28.35 -23.03
CA LEU A 72 -3.30 27.17 -22.23
C LEU A 72 -1.81 26.82 -22.30
N LEU A 73 -1.35 26.10 -21.28
CA LEU A 73 0.01 25.55 -21.21
C LEU A 73 0.02 24.18 -21.90
N HIS A 74 0.85 24.06 -22.94
CA HIS A 74 1.08 22.81 -23.65
C HIS A 74 2.39 22.21 -23.16
N LEU A 75 2.29 21.06 -22.49
CA LEU A 75 3.44 20.28 -22.06
C LEU A 75 3.72 19.21 -23.13
N PRO A 76 4.99 18.96 -23.48
CA PRO A 76 5.35 17.86 -24.34
C PRO A 76 4.93 16.53 -23.68
N PRO A 77 4.52 15.52 -24.47
CA PRO A 77 4.19 14.21 -23.93
C PRO A 77 5.35 13.65 -23.10
N ILE A 78 5.05 13.10 -21.92
CA ILE A 78 6.03 12.39 -21.10
C ILE A 78 6.56 11.23 -21.93
N ARG A 79 7.85 11.29 -22.31
CA ARG A 79 8.49 10.17 -22.97
C ARG A 79 8.74 9.08 -21.92
N PRO A 80 8.41 7.81 -22.21
CA PRO A 80 8.88 6.70 -21.41
C PRO A 80 10.41 6.80 -21.28
N LEU A 81 10.96 6.42 -20.13
CA LEU A 81 12.39 6.15 -20.06
C LEU A 81 12.72 5.07 -21.10
N ASP A 82 13.90 5.17 -21.69
CA ASP A 82 14.42 4.09 -22.52
C ASP A 82 14.42 2.79 -21.72
N GLU A 83 13.82 1.74 -22.28
CA GLU A 83 13.72 0.44 -21.62
C GLU A 83 15.15 -0.11 -21.46
N GLU A 84 15.58 -0.42 -20.23
CA GLU A 84 16.85 -1.10 -20.01
C GLU A 84 16.76 -2.53 -20.58
N VAL A 85 17.28 -2.70 -21.81
CA VAL A 85 17.16 -3.94 -22.58
C VAL A 85 17.90 -5.12 -21.94
N GLU A 86 19.01 -4.85 -21.25
CA GLU A 86 19.91 -5.89 -20.72
C GLU A 86 19.36 -6.65 -19.49
N PRO A 87 18.78 -5.99 -18.46
CA PRO A 87 18.06 -6.68 -17.40
C PRO A 87 16.92 -7.56 -17.92
N ARG A 88 16.21 -7.09 -18.96
CA ARG A 88 15.09 -7.82 -19.56
C ARG A 88 15.56 -9.09 -20.27
N LYS A 89 16.60 -8.99 -21.10
CA LYS A 89 17.23 -10.15 -21.76
C LYS A 89 17.81 -11.14 -20.75
N THR A 90 18.43 -10.65 -19.69
CA THR A 90 18.99 -11.49 -18.62
C THR A 90 17.88 -12.27 -17.92
N ARG A 91 16.80 -11.59 -17.54
CA ARG A 91 15.61 -12.21 -16.96
C ARG A 91 15.02 -13.27 -17.89
N GLU A 92 14.83 -12.95 -19.17
CA GLU A 92 14.30 -13.88 -20.17
C GLU A 92 15.22 -15.11 -20.36
N ALA A 93 16.54 -14.92 -20.36
CA ALA A 93 17.50 -16.01 -20.46
C ALA A 93 17.47 -16.93 -19.23
N VAL A 94 17.36 -16.36 -18.02
CA VAL A 94 17.20 -17.12 -16.77
C VAL A 94 15.92 -17.96 -16.80
N PHE A 95 14.77 -17.35 -17.13
CA PHE A 95 13.51 -18.10 -17.21
C PHE A 95 13.53 -19.19 -18.28
N LYS A 96 14.18 -18.93 -19.43
CA LYS A 96 14.35 -19.92 -20.49
C LYS A 96 15.20 -21.11 -20.04
N CYS A 97 16.22 -20.89 -19.20
CA CYS A 97 17.04 -21.95 -18.63
C CYS A 97 16.31 -22.77 -17.56
N ILE A 98 15.50 -22.11 -16.70
CA ILE A 98 14.70 -22.78 -15.67
C ILE A 98 13.63 -23.68 -16.32
N GLY A 99 13.08 -23.26 -17.47
CA GLY A 99 12.01 -23.98 -18.16
C GLY A 99 10.62 -23.73 -17.56
N SER A 100 9.59 -24.34 -18.15
CA SER A 100 8.22 -24.22 -17.66
C SER A 100 7.96 -25.21 -16.52
N VAL A 101 8.15 -24.77 -15.28
CA VAL A 101 7.79 -25.57 -14.10
C VAL A 101 6.38 -25.19 -13.65
N GLN A 102 5.52 -26.19 -13.42
CA GLN A 102 4.18 -25.95 -12.87
C GLN A 102 4.23 -25.91 -11.34
N LEU A 103 3.50 -24.97 -10.73
CA LEU A 103 3.42 -24.86 -9.26
C LEU A 103 3.01 -26.17 -8.56
N PRO A 104 2.04 -26.97 -9.06
CA PRO A 104 1.69 -28.25 -8.46
C PRO A 104 2.86 -29.25 -8.41
N ASP A 105 3.72 -29.27 -9.43
CA ASP A 105 4.87 -30.17 -9.47
C ASP A 105 5.88 -29.78 -8.38
N LEU A 106 6.15 -28.48 -8.22
CA LEU A 106 7.02 -27.97 -7.15
C LEU A 106 6.47 -28.29 -5.77
N LEU A 107 5.15 -28.13 -5.56
CA LEU A 107 4.53 -28.45 -4.28
C LEU A 107 4.71 -29.93 -3.92
N LEU A 108 4.49 -30.83 -4.89
CA LEU A 108 4.66 -32.27 -4.68
C LEU A 108 6.13 -32.67 -4.51
N GLU A 109 7.05 -32.06 -5.24
CA GLU A 109 8.48 -32.31 -5.12
C GLU A 109 9.01 -31.88 -3.75
N VAL A 110 8.66 -30.66 -3.31
CA VAL A 110 9.01 -30.17 -1.97
C VAL A 110 8.38 -31.03 -0.89
N ASP A 111 7.12 -31.45 -1.05
CA ASP A 111 6.47 -32.37 -0.11
C ASP A 111 7.19 -33.73 -0.03
N ALA A 112 7.61 -34.27 -1.17
CA ALA A 112 8.36 -35.53 -1.23
C ALA A 112 9.71 -35.43 -0.51
N ALA A 113 10.41 -34.31 -0.66
CA ALA A 113 11.70 -34.05 -0.02
C ALA A 113 11.59 -33.78 1.49
N THR A 114 10.55 -33.06 1.92
CA THR A 114 10.43 -32.54 3.29
C THR A 114 9.47 -33.33 4.17
N ARG A 115 8.64 -34.18 3.56
CA ARG A 115 7.49 -34.86 4.20
C ARG A 115 6.58 -33.84 4.88
N PHE A 116 6.31 -32.73 4.21
CA PHE A 116 5.48 -31.63 4.70
C PHE A 116 4.08 -32.11 5.10
N SER A 117 3.42 -32.84 4.22
CA SER A 117 2.07 -33.39 4.39
C SER A 117 2.01 -34.37 5.56
N GLU A 118 3.04 -35.19 5.74
CA GLU A 118 3.17 -36.11 6.88
C GLU A 118 3.34 -35.34 8.20
N ALA A 119 4.16 -34.29 8.21
CA ALA A 119 4.35 -33.42 9.37
C ALA A 119 3.06 -32.70 9.77
N LEU A 120 2.32 -32.20 8.77
CA LEU A 120 1.08 -31.47 8.96
C LEU A 120 -0.05 -32.37 9.47
N LEU A 121 -0.20 -33.57 8.90
CA LEU A 121 -1.20 -34.56 9.32
C LEU A 121 -0.79 -35.34 10.58
N ALA A 122 0.49 -35.32 10.98
CA ALA A 122 1.11 -36.19 11.97
C ALA A 122 0.99 -37.69 11.66
N ARG A 123 0.75 -38.01 10.39
CA ARG A 123 0.70 -39.35 9.79
C ARG A 123 0.84 -39.21 8.29
N ARG A 124 1.14 -40.31 7.60
CA ARG A 124 1.11 -40.28 6.14
C ARG A 124 -0.32 -40.03 5.61
N PRO A 125 -0.45 -39.31 4.48
CA PRO A 125 -1.68 -39.28 3.73
C PRO A 125 -2.10 -40.72 3.38
N SER A 126 -3.37 -41.02 3.60
CA SER A 126 -3.99 -42.32 3.36
C SER A 126 -4.36 -42.55 1.89
N SER A 127 -4.41 -41.47 1.10
CA SER A 127 -4.74 -41.51 -0.32
C SER A 127 -4.19 -40.29 -1.06
N SER A 128 -4.09 -40.41 -2.39
CA SER A 128 -3.77 -39.27 -3.27
C SER A 128 -4.81 -38.15 -3.14
N ASN A 129 -6.09 -38.49 -2.94
CA ASN A 129 -7.14 -37.48 -2.77
C ASN A 129 -6.97 -36.68 -1.48
N GLU A 130 -6.57 -37.33 -0.39
CA GLU A 130 -6.26 -36.62 0.86
C GLU A 130 -5.06 -35.68 0.68
N LEU A 131 -4.03 -36.14 -0.04
CA LEU A 131 -2.86 -35.31 -0.34
C LEU A 131 -3.22 -34.09 -1.20
N LEU A 132 -4.02 -34.30 -2.25
CA LEU A 132 -4.49 -33.23 -3.13
C LEU A 132 -5.41 -32.25 -2.40
N ALA A 133 -6.30 -32.75 -1.54
CA ALA A 133 -7.15 -31.90 -0.70
C ALA A 133 -6.33 -31.06 0.29
N LEU A 134 -5.26 -31.61 0.85
CA LEU A 134 -4.33 -30.88 1.71
C LEU A 134 -3.62 -29.74 0.97
N HIS A 135 -3.10 -30.01 -0.22
CA HIS A 135 -2.47 -28.97 -1.05
C HIS A 135 -3.50 -27.94 -1.54
N GLY A 136 -4.71 -28.38 -1.89
CA GLY A 136 -5.83 -27.49 -2.22
C GLY A 136 -6.20 -26.59 -1.05
N ALA A 137 -6.19 -27.10 0.17
CA ALA A 137 -6.41 -26.30 1.37
C ALA A 137 -5.31 -25.26 1.61
N LEU A 138 -4.05 -25.59 1.35
CA LEU A 138 -2.95 -24.62 1.42
C LEU A 138 -3.09 -23.53 0.34
N LEU A 139 -3.50 -23.91 -0.87
CA LEU A 139 -3.78 -22.95 -1.95
C LEU A 139 -4.95 -22.03 -1.58
N ALA A 140 -6.03 -22.58 -1.02
CA ALA A 140 -7.14 -21.79 -0.51
C ALA A 140 -6.68 -20.79 0.58
N HIS A 141 -5.83 -21.21 1.51
CA HIS A 141 -5.30 -20.34 2.56
C HIS A 141 -4.28 -19.31 2.05
N GLY A 142 -3.54 -19.63 1.00
CA GLY A 142 -2.52 -18.77 0.40
C GLY A 142 -3.06 -17.83 -0.70
N THR A 143 -4.33 -17.94 -1.06
CA THR A 143 -5.00 -17.16 -2.10
C THR A 143 -6.36 -16.67 -1.60
N ASP A 144 -7.07 -15.87 -2.39
CA ASP A 144 -8.45 -15.43 -2.05
C ASP A 144 -9.51 -16.41 -2.61
N LEU A 145 -9.22 -17.71 -2.56
CA LEU A 145 -10.11 -18.76 -3.08
C LEU A 145 -10.74 -19.55 -1.94
N ASP A 146 -12.04 -19.84 -2.07
CA ASP A 146 -12.74 -20.74 -1.17
C ASP A 146 -12.58 -22.22 -1.60
N ALA A 147 -13.04 -23.14 -0.75
CA ALA A 147 -12.95 -24.57 -1.02
C ALA A 147 -13.66 -25.00 -2.32
N LYS A 148 -14.71 -24.26 -2.73
CA LYS A 148 -15.43 -24.52 -3.99
C LYS A 148 -14.61 -24.07 -5.19
N GLY A 149 -14.02 -22.88 -5.11
CA GLY A 149 -13.11 -22.33 -6.11
C GLY A 149 -11.95 -23.28 -6.36
N VAL A 150 -11.25 -23.70 -5.30
CA VAL A 150 -10.15 -24.66 -5.43
C VAL A 150 -10.64 -26.03 -5.90
N GLY A 151 -11.75 -26.55 -5.37
CA GLY A 151 -12.29 -27.85 -5.77
C GLY A 151 -12.66 -27.92 -7.26
N SER A 152 -13.13 -26.80 -7.84
CA SER A 152 -13.42 -26.72 -9.26
C SER A 152 -12.18 -26.83 -10.17
N MET A 153 -10.98 -26.59 -9.61
CA MET A 153 -9.71 -26.63 -10.33
C MET A 153 -9.02 -28.00 -10.29
N ILE A 154 -9.42 -28.89 -9.36
CA ILE A 154 -8.74 -30.17 -9.13
C ILE A 154 -9.70 -31.33 -9.48
N PRO A 155 -9.50 -32.00 -10.64
CA PRO A 155 -10.35 -33.11 -11.05
C PRO A 155 -10.42 -34.22 -9.98
N GLY A 156 -11.64 -34.62 -9.63
CA GLY A 156 -11.87 -35.72 -8.67
C GLY A 156 -11.79 -35.34 -7.19
N ILE A 157 -11.58 -34.06 -6.87
CA ILE A 157 -11.62 -33.55 -5.50
C ILE A 157 -12.83 -32.63 -5.34
N ASP A 158 -13.70 -32.92 -4.37
CA ASP A 158 -14.82 -32.05 -4.04
C ASP A 158 -14.45 -31.00 -2.99
N ALA A 159 -15.31 -29.99 -2.87
CA ALA A 159 -15.14 -28.91 -1.90
C ALA A 159 -15.16 -29.42 -0.44
N ALA A 160 -15.85 -30.52 -0.14
CA ALA A 160 -15.97 -31.04 1.22
C ALA A 160 -14.63 -31.64 1.73
N HIS A 161 -13.89 -32.32 0.84
CA HIS A 161 -12.54 -32.79 1.13
C HIS A 161 -11.60 -31.61 1.41
N ILE A 162 -11.67 -30.56 0.59
CA ILE A 162 -10.84 -29.35 0.77
C ILE A 162 -11.20 -28.63 2.07
N SER A 163 -12.48 -28.40 2.35
CA SER A 163 -12.90 -27.77 3.63
C SER A 163 -12.45 -28.57 4.85
N THR A 164 -12.44 -29.90 4.76
CA THR A 164 -11.94 -30.76 5.84
C THR A 164 -10.43 -30.61 6.02
N ALA A 165 -9.68 -30.55 4.93
CA ALA A 165 -8.25 -30.30 4.97
C ALA A 165 -7.91 -28.88 5.46
N MET A 166 -8.67 -27.85 5.08
CA MET A 166 -8.49 -26.47 5.58
C MET A 166 -8.57 -26.40 7.10
N ARG A 167 -9.59 -27.06 7.69
CA ARG A 167 -9.71 -27.19 9.16
C ARG A 167 -8.54 -27.93 9.78
N ALA A 168 -8.02 -28.96 9.11
CA ALA A 168 -6.87 -29.72 9.60
C ALA A 168 -5.58 -28.88 9.60
N VAL A 169 -5.41 -27.97 8.63
CA VAL A 169 -4.28 -27.02 8.55
C VAL A 169 -4.35 -25.99 9.69
N GLU A 170 -5.56 -25.52 10.01
CA GLU A 170 -5.80 -24.56 11.11
C GLU A 170 -5.60 -25.18 12.49
N PHE A 171 -5.74 -26.51 12.59
CA PHE A 171 -5.61 -27.21 13.85
C PHE A 171 -4.14 -27.46 14.21
N SER A 172 -3.73 -26.94 15.38
CA SER A 172 -2.45 -27.20 16.05
C SER A 172 -1.19 -26.61 15.38
N GLY A 173 -0.10 -26.45 16.16
CA GLY A 173 1.19 -25.90 15.70
C GLY A 173 1.96 -26.76 14.68
N ARG A 174 1.29 -27.70 14.02
CA ARG A 174 1.87 -28.61 13.03
C ARG A 174 2.25 -27.91 11.73
N LEU A 175 1.47 -26.90 11.30
CA LEU A 175 1.82 -26.10 10.13
C LEU A 175 3.17 -25.40 10.31
N ARG A 176 3.45 -24.87 11.51
CA ARG A 176 4.76 -24.29 11.83
C ARG A 176 5.87 -25.33 11.66
N ARG A 177 5.74 -26.51 12.26
CA ARG A 177 6.74 -27.59 12.15
C ARG A 177 6.92 -28.09 10.71
N ALA A 178 5.83 -28.17 9.95
CA ALA A 178 5.87 -28.54 8.55
C ALA A 178 6.63 -27.47 7.73
N ASN A 179 6.37 -26.18 7.99
CA ASN A 179 7.09 -25.07 7.38
C ASN A 179 8.58 -25.03 7.78
N GLU A 180 8.92 -25.37 9.02
CA GLU A 180 10.32 -25.49 9.46
C GLU A 180 11.10 -26.47 8.60
N ARG A 181 10.53 -27.66 8.29
CA ARG A 181 11.18 -28.64 7.39
C ARG A 181 11.38 -28.09 5.97
N VAL A 182 10.42 -27.33 5.45
CA VAL A 182 10.55 -26.70 4.13
C VAL A 182 11.62 -25.61 4.15
N SER A 183 11.67 -24.80 5.22
CA SER A 183 12.69 -23.78 5.40
C SER A 183 14.09 -24.40 5.51
N GLU A 184 14.26 -25.48 6.28
CA GLU A 184 15.52 -26.23 6.37
C GLU A 184 15.97 -26.74 4.99
N TYR A 185 15.05 -27.32 4.23
CA TYR A 185 15.33 -27.78 2.86
C TYR A 185 15.74 -26.63 1.94
N GLN A 186 15.03 -25.51 1.96
CA GLN A 186 15.35 -24.34 1.13
C GLN A 186 16.70 -23.73 1.50
N ASN A 187 17.02 -23.65 2.80
CA ASN A 187 18.32 -23.15 3.29
C ASN A 187 19.48 -24.09 2.95
N ALA A 188 19.22 -25.37 2.70
CA ALA A 188 20.24 -26.31 2.24
C ALA A 188 20.55 -26.19 0.75
N LEU A 189 19.74 -25.46 -0.04
CA LEU A 189 20.00 -25.26 -1.46
C LEU A 189 21.22 -24.33 -1.66
N PRO A 190 22.14 -24.63 -2.59
CA PRO A 190 23.34 -23.83 -2.80
C PRO A 190 23.09 -22.33 -3.04
N ILE A 191 21.96 -22.00 -3.68
CA ILE A 191 21.57 -20.62 -3.98
C ILE A 191 21.21 -19.80 -2.72
N ALA A 192 20.83 -20.46 -1.62
CA ALA A 192 20.47 -19.79 -0.37
C ALA A 192 21.69 -19.30 0.42
N ALA A 193 22.91 -19.73 0.06
CA ALA A 193 24.16 -19.31 0.68
C ALA A 193 24.85 -18.13 -0.02
N LEU A 194 24.23 -17.60 -1.09
CA LEU A 194 24.76 -16.48 -1.91
C LEU A 194 24.42 -15.10 -1.35
#